data_AF-A0A6V7E3V7-F1
#
_entry.id   AF-A0A6V7E3V7-F1
#
_cell.length_a   1.000
_cell.length_b   1.000
_cell.length_c   1.000
_cell.angle_alpha   90.00
_cell.angle_beta   90.00
_cell.angle_gamma   90.00
#
_symmetry.space_group_name_H-M   'P 1'
#
loop_
_entity.id
_entity.type
_entity.pdbx_description
1 polymer ?
#
loop_
_entity_poly.entity_id
_entity_poly.type
_entity_poly.pdbx_seq_one_letter_code
_entity_poly.pdbx_strand_id
1 'polypeptide(L)'
;MKEKYWPDHLAKGFIGIDDAQFSLAHLQPFTYQVIIATPDRAAVAVSVSVEFSSHYVSKGPPKQGPALVFHAGHDDLVIDQRRIWRCFHPARYAASALLPDIMRTLDQRPCLFTNGDNFLTMELQELIPGDPPGAQYEVYFNVAARGRGTVRIYAESAYVRDEDADNDPYKFKKDDRIKGWRQLPGLPRTRKAARATRAIP
;
A
#
# COMPACT_ATOMS: atom_id res chain seq x y z
N MET A 1 -15.19 -7.50 -21.96
CA MET A 1 -15.37 -7.44 -20.50
C MET A 1 -15.25 -6.00 -20.08
N LYS A 2 -16.35 -5.24 -20.12
CA LYS A 2 -16.39 -3.92 -19.48
C LYS A 2 -16.64 -4.14 -17.98
N GLU A 3 -16.13 -3.26 -17.12
CA GLU A 3 -16.44 -3.27 -15.68
C GLU A 3 -15.84 -4.43 -14.87
N LYS A 4 -14.71 -4.98 -15.33
CA LYS A 4 -13.90 -5.95 -14.55
C LYS A 4 -12.48 -5.45 -14.31
N TYR A 5 -12.03 -4.41 -15.01
CA TYR A 5 -10.72 -3.82 -14.78
C TYR A 5 -10.76 -2.89 -13.58
N TRP A 6 -9.69 -2.85 -12.80
CA TRP A 6 -9.60 -1.99 -11.63
C TRP A 6 -9.92 -0.51 -11.91
N PRO A 7 -9.42 0.12 -12.98
CA PRO A 7 -9.80 1.50 -13.31
C PRO A 7 -11.30 1.68 -13.57
N ASP A 8 -11.99 0.67 -14.12
CA ASP A 8 -13.42 0.74 -14.36
C ASP A 8 -14.20 0.76 -13.03
N HIS A 9 -13.81 -0.09 -12.07
CA HIS A 9 -14.40 -0.11 -10.73
C HIS A 9 -14.16 1.20 -9.97
N LEU A 10 -12.94 1.75 -10.05
CA LEU A 10 -12.63 3.03 -9.44
C LEU A 10 -13.44 4.17 -10.07
N ALA A 11 -13.57 4.21 -11.39
CA ALA A 11 -14.36 5.24 -12.08
C ALA A 11 -15.86 5.15 -11.72
N LYS A 12 -16.38 3.94 -11.53
CA LYS A 12 -17.75 3.68 -11.07
C LYS A 12 -17.95 4.03 -9.59
N GLY A 13 -16.89 3.96 -8.79
CA GLY A 13 -16.90 4.26 -7.36
C GLY A 13 -17.41 3.12 -6.47
N PHE A 14 -17.67 1.93 -7.03
CA PHE A 14 -18.08 0.75 -6.27
C PHE A 14 -17.79 -0.57 -7.01
N ILE A 15 -17.83 -1.68 -6.26
CA ILE A 15 -17.82 -3.05 -6.78
C ILE A 15 -19.12 -3.73 -6.34
N GLY A 16 -19.82 -4.38 -7.27
CA GLY A 16 -20.95 -5.25 -6.96
C GLY A 16 -20.46 -6.69 -6.80
N ILE A 17 -20.82 -7.35 -5.70
CA ILE A 17 -20.51 -8.74 -5.40
C ILE A 17 -21.82 -9.39 -4.96
N ASP A 18 -22.28 -10.39 -5.71
CA ASP A 18 -23.64 -10.94 -5.57
C ASP A 18 -24.68 -9.79 -5.56
N ASP A 19 -25.54 -9.74 -4.54
CA ASP A 19 -26.55 -8.69 -4.35
C ASP A 19 -26.04 -7.49 -3.52
N ALA A 20 -24.75 -7.47 -3.15
CA ALA A 20 -24.17 -6.43 -2.31
C ALA A 20 -23.31 -5.44 -3.11
N GLN A 21 -23.34 -4.18 -2.70
CA GLN A 21 -22.53 -3.11 -3.29
C GLN A 21 -21.52 -2.57 -2.28
N PHE A 22 -20.25 -2.59 -2.66
CA PHE A 22 -19.11 -2.16 -1.86
C PHE A 22 -18.55 -0.85 -2.41
N SER A 23 -18.64 0.23 -1.63
CA SER A 23 -18.14 1.56 -2.03
C SER A 23 -16.61 1.57 -2.15
N LEU A 24 -16.08 2.23 -3.17
CA LEU A 24 -14.64 2.45 -3.37
C LEU A 24 -14.23 3.91 -3.16
N ALA A 25 -15.10 4.72 -2.54
CA ALA A 25 -14.84 6.15 -2.36
C ALA A 25 -13.54 6.41 -1.57
N HIS A 26 -13.19 5.55 -0.61
CA HIS A 26 -11.96 5.66 0.17
C HIS A 26 -10.70 5.31 -0.63
N LEU A 27 -10.82 4.59 -1.76
CA LEU A 27 -9.69 4.23 -2.62
C LEU A 27 -9.53 5.18 -3.81
N GLN A 28 -10.26 6.29 -3.84
CA GLN A 28 -10.04 7.33 -4.83
C GLN A 28 -8.65 7.96 -4.63
N PRO A 29 -7.88 8.16 -5.72
CA PRO A 29 -6.61 8.86 -5.63
C PRO A 29 -6.79 10.24 -5.01
N PHE A 30 -5.84 10.65 -4.17
CA PHE A 30 -5.86 11.98 -3.56
C PHE A 30 -4.47 12.58 -3.51
N THR A 31 -4.40 13.90 -3.31
CA THR A 31 -3.15 14.63 -3.11
C THR A 31 -3.19 15.34 -1.77
N TYR A 32 -2.06 15.36 -1.07
CA TYR A 32 -1.87 16.16 0.14
C TYR A 32 -0.50 16.83 0.13
N GLN A 33 -0.33 17.85 0.99
CA GLN A 33 0.94 18.52 1.17
C GLN A 33 1.53 18.17 2.54
N VAL A 34 2.84 17.95 2.56
CA VAL A 34 3.61 17.76 3.79
C VAL A 34 4.79 18.71 3.80
N ILE A 35 5.08 19.29 4.95
CA ILE A 35 6.28 20.11 5.17
C ILE A 35 7.36 19.20 5.76
N ILE A 36 8.46 19.03 5.03
CA ILE A 36 9.58 18.24 5.52
C ILE A 36 10.68 19.16 6.02
N ALA A 37 10.93 19.11 7.33
CA ALA A 37 12.01 19.83 7.98
C ALA A 37 13.14 18.86 8.36
N THR A 38 14.38 19.25 8.11
CA THR A 38 15.57 18.55 8.62
C THR A 38 16.38 19.53 9.45
N PRO A 39 17.06 19.11 10.54
CA PRO A 39 17.81 20.03 11.41
C PRO A 39 18.79 20.94 10.66
N ASP A 40 19.36 20.45 9.55
CA ASP A 40 20.42 21.14 8.80
C ASP A 40 19.93 21.89 7.55
N ARG A 41 18.61 21.94 7.28
CA ARG A 41 18.08 22.58 6.05
C ARG A 41 16.71 23.22 6.26
N ALA A 42 16.45 24.25 5.46
CA ALA A 42 15.14 24.88 5.37
C ALA A 42 14.04 23.84 5.07
N ALA A 43 12.89 24.05 5.69
CA ALA A 43 11.72 23.21 5.47
C ALA A 43 11.27 23.29 4.01
N VAL A 44 10.92 22.14 3.43
CA VAL A 44 10.48 22.02 2.03
C VAL A 44 9.05 21.51 2.01
N ALA A 45 8.16 22.22 1.32
CA ALA A 45 6.83 21.72 1.01
C ALA A 45 6.92 20.67 -0.10
N VAL A 46 6.33 19.50 0.14
CA VAL A 46 6.25 18.40 -0.81
C VAL A 46 4.78 18.08 -1.07
N SER A 47 4.41 18.05 -2.35
CA SER A 47 3.12 17.56 -2.81
C SER A 47 3.18 16.05 -3.01
N VAL A 48 2.31 15.32 -2.34
CA VAL A 48 2.26 13.86 -2.37
C VAL A 48 0.97 13.41 -3.03
N SER A 49 1.04 12.75 -4.18
CA SER A 49 -0.10 12.12 -4.85
C SER A 49 -0.15 10.62 -4.49
N VAL A 50 -1.28 10.16 -3.97
CA VAL A 50 -1.50 8.77 -3.55
C VAL A 50 -2.45 8.09 -4.51
N GLU A 51 -2.09 6.88 -4.94
CA GLU A 51 -2.92 6.00 -5.78
C GLU A 51 -2.97 4.59 -5.18
N PHE A 52 -4.08 3.89 -5.38
CA PHE A 52 -4.33 2.56 -4.80
C PHE A 52 -4.46 1.48 -5.87
N SER A 53 -3.80 0.35 -5.62
CA SER A 53 -3.93 -0.90 -6.38
C SER A 53 -5.22 -1.66 -6.01
N SER A 54 -5.68 -2.59 -6.86
CA SER A 54 -6.82 -3.45 -6.52
C SER A 54 -6.53 -4.48 -5.41
N HIS A 55 -5.27 -4.67 -5.00
CA HIS A 55 -4.87 -5.73 -4.05
C HIS A 55 -5.33 -5.44 -2.61
N TYR A 56 -5.87 -4.25 -2.38
CA TYR A 56 -6.53 -3.86 -1.12
C TYR A 56 -7.92 -4.43 -0.96
N VAL A 57 -8.55 -4.86 -2.04
CA VAL A 57 -9.91 -5.42 -2.01
C VAL A 57 -9.97 -6.82 -2.60
N SER A 58 -8.82 -7.38 -3.00
CA SER A 58 -8.76 -8.65 -3.71
C SER A 58 -7.54 -9.50 -3.34
N LYS A 59 -7.66 -10.82 -3.45
CA LYS A 59 -6.56 -11.79 -3.37
C LYS A 59 -6.29 -12.37 -4.76
N GLY A 60 -5.01 -12.61 -5.05
CA GLY A 60 -4.59 -13.37 -6.23
C GLY A 60 -4.71 -14.88 -5.98
N PRO A 61 -4.47 -15.73 -6.99
CA PRO A 61 -4.40 -17.17 -6.78
C PRO A 61 -3.29 -17.52 -5.78
N PRO A 62 -3.53 -18.46 -4.85
CA PRO A 62 -2.52 -18.87 -3.90
C PRO A 62 -1.32 -19.49 -4.64
N LYS A 63 -0.11 -19.27 -4.12
CA LYS A 63 1.12 -19.88 -4.69
C LYS A 63 1.09 -21.42 -4.61
N GLN A 64 0.46 -21.95 -3.56
CA GLN A 64 0.24 -23.37 -3.32
C GLN A 64 -1.21 -23.54 -2.86
N GLY A 65 -1.99 -24.35 -3.56
CA GLY A 65 -3.41 -24.56 -3.25
C GLY A 65 -4.29 -24.61 -4.49
N PRO A 66 -5.61 -24.81 -4.30
CA PRO A 66 -6.56 -24.81 -5.41
C PRO A 66 -6.58 -23.44 -6.10
N ALA A 67 -6.84 -23.45 -7.41
CA ALA A 67 -7.01 -22.23 -8.20
C ALA A 67 -8.10 -21.33 -7.60
N LEU A 68 -8.07 -20.02 -7.92
CA LEU A 68 -9.15 -19.11 -7.53
C LEU A 68 -10.50 -19.70 -7.95
N VAL A 69 -11.32 -20.03 -6.97
CA VAL A 69 -12.70 -20.42 -7.19
C VAL A 69 -13.51 -19.14 -7.15
N PHE A 70 -13.89 -18.66 -8.32
CA PHE A 70 -14.83 -17.56 -8.42
C PHE A 70 -16.20 -18.09 -7.99
N HIS A 71 -16.72 -17.61 -6.86
CA HIS A 71 -17.95 -18.14 -6.30
C HIS A 71 -19.12 -17.68 -7.19
N ALA A 72 -19.77 -18.66 -7.83
CA ALA A 72 -21.03 -18.55 -8.57
C ALA A 72 -21.08 -17.65 -9.84
N GLY A 73 -20.08 -16.83 -10.14
CA GLY A 73 -20.04 -16.04 -11.38
C GLY A 73 -18.77 -15.19 -11.52
N HIS A 74 -18.60 -14.49 -12.65
CA HIS A 74 -17.51 -13.52 -12.84
C HIS A 74 -17.65 -12.27 -11.95
N ASP A 75 -18.59 -12.22 -11.02
CA ASP A 75 -18.97 -11.01 -10.29
C ASP A 75 -17.98 -10.60 -9.21
N ASP A 76 -17.30 -11.57 -8.62
CA ASP A 76 -16.17 -11.38 -7.72
C ASP A 76 -14.82 -11.15 -8.43
N LEU A 77 -14.78 -11.22 -9.77
CA LEU A 77 -13.57 -11.05 -10.56
C LEU A 77 -13.15 -9.58 -10.62
N VAL A 78 -11.93 -9.32 -10.13
CA VAL A 78 -11.21 -8.07 -10.31
C VAL A 78 -9.97 -8.32 -11.16
N ILE A 79 -9.86 -7.64 -12.29
CA ILE A 79 -8.67 -7.66 -13.15
C ILE A 79 -7.78 -6.47 -12.77
N ASP A 80 -6.59 -6.74 -12.23
CA ASP A 80 -5.68 -5.69 -11.78
C ASP A 80 -5.03 -4.91 -12.93
N GLN A 81 -4.26 -3.89 -12.58
CA GLN A 81 -3.51 -3.04 -13.53
C GLN A 81 -2.53 -3.82 -14.43
N ARG A 82 -2.16 -5.05 -14.06
CA ARG A 82 -1.28 -5.95 -14.82
C ARG A 82 -2.06 -7.00 -15.60
N ARG A 83 -3.39 -6.90 -15.65
CA ARG A 83 -4.31 -7.88 -16.25
C ARG A 83 -4.33 -9.24 -15.55
N ILE A 84 -3.93 -9.29 -14.29
CA ILE A 84 -3.98 -10.51 -13.48
C ILE A 84 -5.36 -10.61 -12.85
N TRP A 85 -5.93 -11.80 -12.89
CA TRP A 85 -7.24 -12.10 -12.31
C TRP A 85 -7.11 -12.24 -10.80
N ARG A 86 -8.05 -11.65 -10.08
CA ARG A 86 -8.12 -11.64 -8.62
C ARG A 86 -9.57 -11.83 -8.19
N CYS A 87 -9.76 -12.40 -7.01
CA CYS A 87 -11.07 -12.54 -6.40
C CYS A 87 -11.23 -11.45 -5.33
N PHE A 88 -12.38 -10.78 -5.31
CA PHE A 88 -12.74 -9.84 -4.25
C PHE A 88 -12.70 -10.52 -2.89
N HIS A 89 -12.15 -9.82 -1.89
CA HIS A 89 -11.95 -10.37 -0.55
C HIS A 89 -12.54 -9.42 0.51
N PRO A 90 -13.68 -9.78 1.13
CA PRO A 90 -14.39 -8.91 2.08
C PRO A 90 -13.52 -8.40 3.24
N ALA A 91 -12.69 -9.26 3.84
CA ALA A 91 -11.83 -8.83 4.95
C ALA A 91 -10.76 -7.80 4.51
N ARG A 92 -10.20 -7.94 3.29
CA ARG A 92 -9.25 -6.95 2.76
C ARG A 92 -9.96 -5.64 2.49
N TYR A 93 -11.15 -5.70 1.90
CA TYR A 93 -12.01 -4.53 1.72
C TYR A 93 -12.30 -3.82 3.06
N ALA A 94 -12.69 -4.55 4.09
CA ALA A 94 -12.95 -3.97 5.42
C ALA A 94 -11.70 -3.27 5.99
N ALA A 95 -10.54 -3.93 5.97
CA ALA A 95 -9.29 -3.35 6.42
C ALA A 95 -8.83 -2.15 5.57
N SER A 96 -9.17 -2.12 4.27
CA SER A 96 -8.77 -1.05 3.35
C SER A 96 -9.32 0.32 3.73
N ALA A 97 -10.37 0.40 4.55
CA ALA A 97 -10.91 1.65 5.07
C ALA A 97 -9.87 2.47 5.88
N LEU A 98 -8.85 1.82 6.44
CA LEU A 98 -7.78 2.46 7.20
C LEU A 98 -6.75 3.19 6.31
N LEU A 99 -6.68 2.83 5.02
CA LEU A 99 -5.58 3.24 4.14
C LEU A 99 -5.48 4.74 3.90
N PRO A 100 -6.58 5.50 3.67
CA PRO A 100 -6.45 6.93 3.42
C PRO A 100 -5.76 7.66 4.56
N ASP A 101 -6.09 7.31 5.80
CA ASP A 101 -5.52 7.94 6.98
C ASP A 101 -4.09 7.49 7.22
N ILE A 102 -3.78 6.21 7.01
CA ILE A 102 -2.39 5.71 7.02
C ILE A 102 -1.56 6.49 6.01
N MET A 103 -2.04 6.62 4.77
CA MET A 103 -1.35 7.30 3.68
C MET A 103 -1.15 8.79 3.93
N ARG A 104 -2.16 9.49 4.49
CA ARG A 104 -2.07 10.92 4.84
C ARG A 104 -1.07 11.21 5.96
N THR A 105 -0.82 10.23 6.83
CA THR A 105 0.04 10.37 8.01
C THR A 105 1.35 9.59 7.87
N LEU A 106 1.74 9.19 6.65
CA LEU A 106 2.97 8.43 6.41
C LEU A 106 4.24 9.12 6.90
N ASP A 107 4.27 10.46 6.90
CA ASP A 107 5.39 11.26 7.42
C ASP A 107 5.58 11.12 8.93
N GLN A 108 4.54 10.67 9.63
CA GLN A 108 4.52 10.45 11.08
C GLN A 108 4.71 8.97 11.45
N ARG A 109 4.82 8.09 10.45
CA ARG A 109 4.85 6.64 10.63
C ARG A 109 6.24 6.05 10.37
N PRO A 110 6.61 4.97 11.08
CA PRO A 110 7.77 4.17 10.71
C PRO A 110 7.55 3.58 9.30
N CYS A 111 8.44 3.95 8.38
CA CYS A 111 8.51 3.36 7.06
C CYS A 111 9.80 2.55 6.92
N LEU A 112 9.71 1.41 6.26
CA LEU A 112 10.80 0.46 6.04
C LEU A 112 11.02 0.29 4.55
N PHE A 113 12.25 0.00 4.12
CA PHE A 113 12.52 -0.46 2.77
C PHE A 113 12.66 -1.98 2.82
N THR A 114 11.86 -2.70 2.05
CA THR A 114 11.91 -4.16 1.99
C THR A 114 12.95 -4.61 0.94
N ASN A 115 13.27 -5.91 0.92
CA ASN A 115 14.16 -6.49 -0.09
C ASN A 115 13.53 -6.56 -1.50
N GLY A 116 12.23 -6.27 -1.63
CA GLY A 116 11.47 -6.34 -2.88
C GLY A 116 11.29 -4.99 -3.58
N ASP A 117 12.15 -4.02 -3.29
CA ASP A 117 12.11 -2.64 -3.80
C ASP A 117 10.87 -1.81 -3.44
N ASN A 118 10.02 -2.29 -2.52
CA ASN A 118 8.90 -1.55 -1.99
C ASN A 118 9.10 -1.10 -0.54
N PHE A 119 8.37 -0.07 -0.15
CA PHE A 119 8.29 0.40 1.22
C PHE A 119 7.20 -0.36 1.99
N LEU A 120 7.40 -0.52 3.29
CA LEU A 120 6.47 -1.14 4.21
C LEU A 120 6.23 -0.21 5.40
N THR A 121 4.96 0.02 5.74
CA THR A 121 4.57 0.52 7.06
C THR A 121 3.63 -0.49 7.72
N MET A 122 3.66 -0.56 9.04
CA MET A 122 2.88 -1.52 9.80
C MET A 122 2.09 -0.79 10.88
N GLU A 123 0.79 -1.05 10.91
CA GLU A 123 -0.06 -0.62 12.01
C GLU A 123 -0.10 -1.70 13.07
N LEU A 124 0.39 -1.34 14.25
CA LEU A 124 0.46 -2.18 15.44
C LEU A 124 -0.43 -1.59 16.52
N GLN A 125 -1.71 -1.31 16.22
CA GLN A 125 -2.65 -0.86 17.25
C GLN A 125 -4.03 -1.48 17.06
N GLU A 126 -4.65 -1.65 18.22
CA GLU A 126 -5.74 -2.54 18.55
C GLU A 126 -7.02 -2.18 17.78
N LEU A 127 -7.65 -3.19 17.16
CA LEU A 127 -8.90 -3.15 16.38
C LEU A 127 -8.72 -2.90 14.88
N ILE A 128 -8.24 -3.94 14.18
CA ILE A 128 -8.56 -4.10 12.76
C ILE A 128 -9.94 -4.78 12.69
N PRO A 129 -10.93 -4.23 11.96
CA PRO A 129 -12.27 -4.79 11.93
C PRO A 129 -12.29 -6.25 11.47
N GLY A 130 -12.70 -7.15 12.36
CA GLY A 130 -12.78 -8.59 12.09
C GLY A 130 -11.56 -9.41 12.53
N ASP A 131 -10.53 -8.77 13.10
CA ASP A 131 -9.28 -9.43 13.50
C ASP A 131 -9.00 -9.34 15.02
N PRO A 132 -8.26 -10.30 15.59
CA PRO A 132 -7.93 -10.29 17.01
C PRO A 132 -7.01 -9.12 17.39
N PRO A 133 -7.08 -8.62 18.65
CA PRO A 133 -6.13 -7.66 19.17
C PRO A 133 -4.67 -8.12 18.97
N GLY A 134 -3.82 -7.22 18.48
CA GLY A 134 -2.42 -7.54 18.17
C GLY A 134 -2.17 -8.07 16.75
N ALA A 135 -3.21 -8.21 15.93
CA ALA A 135 -3.07 -8.44 14.50
C ALA A 135 -2.23 -7.33 13.83
N GLN A 136 -1.38 -7.72 12.88
CA GLN A 136 -0.46 -6.80 12.19
C GLN A 136 -1.03 -6.46 10.82
N TYR A 137 -1.34 -5.18 10.60
CA TYR A 137 -1.74 -4.70 9.28
C TYR A 137 -0.53 -4.14 8.54
N GLU A 138 -0.09 -4.89 7.52
CA GLU A 138 1.06 -4.54 6.71
C GLU A 138 0.60 -3.78 5.47
N VAL A 139 1.22 -2.64 5.20
CA VAL A 139 0.92 -1.81 4.02
C VAL A 139 2.17 -1.63 3.18
N TYR A 140 2.14 -2.18 1.97
CA TYR A 140 3.21 -2.11 0.99
C TYR A 140 2.94 -1.02 -0.04
N PHE A 141 3.93 -0.19 -0.32
CA PHE A 141 3.80 0.92 -1.25
C PHE A 141 5.11 1.27 -1.92
N ASN A 142 5.03 1.88 -3.10
CA ASN A 142 6.16 2.37 -3.86
C ASN A 142 6.17 3.89 -3.89
N VAL A 143 7.36 4.48 -3.87
CA VAL A 143 7.53 5.93 -3.89
C VAL A 143 8.39 6.33 -5.08
N ALA A 144 7.89 7.25 -5.90
CA ALA A 144 8.58 7.77 -7.06
C ALA A 144 8.54 9.31 -7.09
N ALA A 145 9.70 9.94 -7.32
CA ALA A 145 9.74 11.37 -7.59
C ALA A 145 9.11 11.67 -8.95
N ARG A 146 8.26 12.70 -9.02
CA ARG A 146 7.62 13.16 -10.27
C ARG A 146 8.06 14.57 -10.71
N GLY A 147 8.95 15.20 -9.96
CA GLY A 147 9.45 16.54 -10.24
C GLY A 147 10.00 17.21 -8.99
N ARG A 148 10.26 18.51 -9.07
CA ARG A 148 10.70 19.29 -7.89
C ARG A 148 9.56 19.39 -6.87
N GLY A 149 9.75 18.77 -5.71
CA GLY A 149 8.77 18.82 -4.62
C GLY A 149 7.50 18.02 -4.87
N THR A 150 7.50 17.09 -5.84
CA THR A 150 6.34 16.23 -6.10
C THR A 150 6.73 14.77 -6.03
N VAL A 151 5.98 14.02 -5.24
CA VAL A 151 6.18 12.60 -5.00
C VAL A 151 4.87 11.86 -5.30
N ARG A 152 4.98 10.72 -5.99
CA ARG A 152 3.89 9.77 -6.15
C ARG A 152 4.12 8.60 -5.21
N ILE A 153 3.09 8.29 -4.42
CA ILE A 153 2.98 7.05 -3.65
C ILE A 153 1.99 6.16 -4.39
N TYR A 154 2.46 4.99 -4.78
CA TYR A 154 1.61 3.94 -5.31
C TYR A 154 1.46 2.86 -4.25
N ALA A 155 0.31 2.85 -3.59
CA ALA A 155 -0.04 1.90 -2.57
C ALA A 155 -0.35 0.56 -3.28
N GLU A 156 0.48 -0.47 -3.04
CA GLU A 156 0.48 -1.71 -3.81
C GLU A 156 -0.44 -2.77 -3.24
N SER A 157 -0.36 -2.98 -1.94
CA SER A 157 -1.16 -3.98 -1.22
C SER A 157 -1.19 -3.66 0.27
N ALA A 158 -2.21 -4.15 0.95
CA ALA A 158 -2.20 -4.29 2.39
C ALA A 158 -3.12 -5.42 2.81
N TYR A 159 -2.75 -6.03 3.92
CA TYR A 159 -3.52 -7.11 4.51
C TYR A 159 -3.12 -7.27 5.96
N VAL A 160 -4.07 -7.81 6.73
CA VAL A 160 -3.73 -8.40 8.01
C VAL A 160 -2.95 -9.65 7.74
N ARG A 161 -1.80 -9.77 8.39
CA ARG A 161 -0.92 -10.90 8.22
C ARG A 161 -1.59 -12.18 8.74
N ASP A 162 -1.86 -13.11 7.83
CA ASP A 162 -2.40 -14.44 8.09
C ASP A 162 -1.34 -15.53 7.78
N GLU A 163 -1.66 -16.80 8.05
CA GLU A 163 -0.79 -17.94 7.76
C GLU A 163 -0.51 -18.10 6.26
N ASP A 164 -1.37 -17.53 5.41
CA ASP A 164 -1.29 -17.54 3.95
C ASP A 164 -0.49 -16.37 3.37
N ALA A 165 0.18 -15.57 4.21
CA ALA A 165 0.96 -14.42 3.75
C ALA A 165 2.06 -14.86 2.76
N ASP A 166 2.10 -14.23 1.59
CA ASP A 166 2.99 -14.58 0.47
C ASP A 166 4.50 -14.35 0.72
N ASN A 167 4.86 -13.78 1.88
CA ASN A 167 6.22 -13.40 2.27
C ASN A 167 6.50 -13.78 3.73
N ASP A 168 7.73 -13.66 4.21
CA ASP A 168 8.07 -13.88 5.63
C ASP A 168 7.72 -12.67 6.50
N PRO A 169 7.35 -12.88 7.78
CA PRO A 169 7.06 -11.79 8.73
C PRO A 169 8.27 -10.89 8.88
N TYR A 170 8.07 -9.60 8.63
CA TYR A 170 9.14 -8.64 8.82
C TYR A 170 9.38 -8.42 10.32
N LYS A 171 10.52 -8.88 10.81
CA LYS A 171 10.94 -8.67 12.21
C LYS A 171 11.59 -7.30 12.35
N PHE A 172 10.86 -6.31 12.87
CA PHE A 172 11.39 -4.99 13.18
C PHE A 172 12.69 -5.10 14.01
N LYS A 173 13.79 -4.54 13.50
CA LYS A 173 14.94 -4.19 14.36
C LYS A 173 14.84 -2.72 14.75
N LYS A 174 15.37 -2.37 15.92
CA LYS A 174 15.34 -1.01 16.48
C LYS A 174 15.90 0.05 15.52
N ASP A 175 16.87 -0.34 14.69
CA ASP A 175 17.55 0.53 13.73
C ASP A 175 16.77 0.80 12.43
N ASP A 176 15.71 0.04 12.17
CA ASP A 176 14.95 0.14 10.92
C ASP A 176 13.93 1.28 10.94
N ARG A 177 13.47 1.69 12.15
CA ARG A 177 12.55 2.81 12.38
C ARG A 177 13.07 4.17 11.87
N ILE A 178 14.40 4.31 11.71
CA ILE A 178 15.07 5.59 11.42
C ILE A 178 15.35 5.76 9.91
N LYS A 179 15.24 4.68 9.11
CA LYS A 179 15.81 4.64 7.75
C LYS A 179 14.83 4.95 6.61
N GLY A 180 13.54 4.59 6.68
CA GLY A 180 12.65 4.67 5.51
C GLY A 180 12.34 6.09 5.03
N TRP A 181 12.04 7.03 5.93
CA TRP A 181 11.68 8.40 5.52
C TRP A 181 12.84 9.12 4.83
N ARG A 182 14.09 8.87 5.26
CA ARG A 182 15.31 9.44 4.64
C ARG A 182 15.61 8.89 3.24
N GLN A 183 14.95 7.80 2.86
CA GLN A 183 15.13 7.14 1.57
C GLN A 183 14.09 7.57 0.54
N LEU A 184 13.09 8.38 0.91
CA LEU A 184 12.09 8.89 -0.03
C LEU A 184 12.74 9.74 -1.13
N PRO A 185 12.44 9.46 -2.42
CA PRO A 185 12.88 10.27 -3.54
C PRO A 185 12.46 11.75 -3.39
N GLY A 186 13.37 12.68 -3.63
CA GLY A 186 13.11 14.13 -3.55
C GLY A 186 13.50 14.78 -2.22
N LEU A 187 13.82 13.99 -1.18
CA LEU A 187 14.48 14.52 0.00
C LEU A 187 15.98 14.68 -0.23
N PRO A 188 16.56 15.82 0.16
CA PRO A 188 17.98 16.03 -0.06
C PRO A 188 18.77 15.04 0.81
N ARG A 189 19.55 14.16 0.17
CA ARG A 189 20.36 13.16 0.87
C ARG A 189 21.40 13.85 1.76
N THR A 190 21.58 13.37 2.99
CA THR A 190 22.76 13.76 3.80
C THR A 190 23.98 12.99 3.28
N ARG A 191 25.17 13.62 3.30
CA ARG A 191 26.41 13.04 2.76
C ARG A 191 26.79 11.66 3.33
N LYS A 192 26.26 11.28 4.51
CA LYS A 192 26.46 9.93 5.09
C LYS A 192 25.63 8.82 4.41
N ALA A 193 24.48 9.12 3.80
CA ALA A 193 23.66 8.13 3.10
C ALA A 193 24.18 7.80 1.69
N ALA A 194 25.03 8.66 1.11
CA ALA A 194 25.61 8.47 -0.22
C ALA A 194 26.71 7.38 -0.26
N ARG A 195 27.15 6.86 0.89
CA ARG A 195 28.20 5.83 0.95
C ARG A 195 27.65 4.39 0.82
N ALA A 196 26.34 4.18 0.91
CA ALA A 196 25.70 2.88 0.74
C ALA A 196 25.27 2.59 -0.72
N THR A 197 25.40 3.56 -1.63
CA THR A 197 25.05 3.40 -3.07
C THR A 197 26.27 3.16 -3.97
N ARG A 198 27.44 2.91 -3.39
CA ARG A 198 28.67 2.52 -4.10
C ARG A 198 29.25 1.26 -3.45
N ALA A 199 28.59 0.14 -3.66
CA ALA A 199 29.21 -1.20 -3.58
C ALA A 199 28.18 -2.25 -3.98
N ILE A 200 27.87 -2.34 -5.28
CA ILE A 200 27.58 -3.62 -5.92
C ILE A 200 28.25 -3.53 -7.31
N PRO A 201 29.23 -4.40 -7.63
CA PRO A 201 29.83 -4.48 -8.96
C PRO A 201 28.82 -4.94 -10.03
#